data_AF-A0A1S4C844-F1
#
_entry.id   AF-A0A1S4C844-F1
#
_cell.length_a   1.000
_cell.length_b   1.000
_cell.length_c   1.000
_cell.angle_alpha   90.00
_cell.angle_beta   90.00
_cell.angle_gamma   90.00
#
_symmetry.space_group_name_H-M   'P 1'
#
loop_
_entity.id
_entity.type
_entity.pdbx_description
1 polymer ?
#
loop_
_entity_poly.entity_id
_entity_poly.type
_entity_poly.pdbx_seq_one_letter_code
_entity_poly.pdbx_strand_id
1 'polypeptide(L)'
;MEMKHLSSIANDVICRCAQKLDTSVDKIVHEFEAGWEPEMEGYSRKLVEFCCSKALIDMCSELEETIDDGSFIRFTFDMMLAWEMPTSAEEEIHGESLANEKENEKVVSEMPQEQDDIPLFYSDILPFLVSHKPSAGEDAFLWLSTIVHLVADVVNGRFTFETLTAPTENRLHFPAYNLFLKEIIKCIKHLQKQETPTGVDMADDEVILHVEGTASSQRVVRHIGGASWPG
;
A
#
# COMPACT_ATOMS: atom_id res chain seq x y z
N MET A 1 -2.48 -24.17 -9.18
CA MET A 1 -1.14 -24.69 -9.55
C MET A 1 -0.16 -24.03 -8.61
N GLU A 2 0.80 -24.77 -8.07
CA GLU A 2 1.83 -24.24 -7.17
C GLU A 2 3.18 -24.31 -7.89
N MET A 3 3.84 -23.17 -8.04
CA MET A 3 5.13 -23.05 -8.70
C MET A 3 6.25 -23.10 -7.66
N LYS A 4 7.00 -24.21 -7.66
CA LYS A 4 7.99 -24.53 -6.63
C LYS A 4 9.14 -23.52 -6.46
N HIS A 5 9.40 -22.72 -7.48
CA HIS A 5 10.47 -21.70 -7.45
C HIS A 5 10.00 -20.38 -6.84
N LEU A 6 8.68 -20.20 -6.67
CA LEU A 6 8.09 -19.03 -6.04
C LEU A 6 7.91 -19.25 -4.54
N SER A 7 7.95 -18.17 -3.78
CA SER A 7 7.57 -18.18 -2.38
C SER A 7 6.08 -18.54 -2.21
N SER A 8 5.70 -18.92 -1.00
CA SER A 8 4.31 -19.20 -0.65
C SER A 8 3.40 -17.99 -0.91
N ILE A 9 3.87 -16.79 -0.56
CA ILE A 9 3.13 -15.54 -0.75
C ILE A 9 3.03 -15.13 -2.22
N ALA A 10 4.08 -15.36 -3.02
CA ALA A 10 4.03 -15.09 -4.45
C ALA A 10 3.05 -16.03 -5.16
N ASN A 11 3.01 -17.31 -4.78
CA ASN A 11 2.00 -18.25 -5.28
C ASN A 11 0.57 -17.81 -4.91
N ASP A 12 0.34 -17.42 -3.65
CA ASP A 12 -0.98 -16.92 -3.21
C ASP A 12 -1.42 -15.68 -3.99
N VAL A 13 -0.53 -14.69 -4.13
CA VAL A 13 -0.81 -13.46 -4.86
C VAL A 13 -1.14 -13.73 -6.32
N ILE A 14 -0.39 -14.60 -7.01
CA ILE A 14 -0.68 -14.96 -8.42
C ILE A 14 -2.02 -15.68 -8.52
N CYS A 15 -2.33 -16.59 -7.60
CA CYS A 15 -3.62 -17.28 -7.58
C CYS A 15 -4.78 -16.29 -7.41
N ARG A 16 -4.64 -15.33 -6.48
CA ARG A 16 -5.65 -14.28 -6.24
C ARG A 16 -5.76 -13.31 -7.42
N CYS A 17 -4.66 -12.98 -8.10
CA CYS A 17 -4.69 -12.19 -9.34
C CYS A 17 -5.50 -12.91 -10.42
N ALA A 18 -5.24 -14.21 -10.63
CA ALA A 18 -5.97 -15.00 -11.62
C ALA A 18 -7.47 -15.11 -11.29
N GLN A 19 -7.82 -15.28 -10.00
CA GLN A 19 -9.21 -15.27 -9.54
C GLN A 19 -9.89 -13.93 -9.80
N LYS A 20 -9.21 -12.80 -9.51
CA LYS A 20 -9.78 -11.46 -9.74
C LYS A 20 -10.03 -11.20 -11.23
N LEU A 21 -9.17 -11.71 -12.10
CA LEU A 21 -9.26 -11.56 -13.55
C LEU A 21 -10.16 -12.61 -14.24
N ASP A 22 -10.88 -13.44 -13.48
CA ASP A 22 -11.69 -14.57 -13.97
C ASP A 22 -10.92 -15.46 -14.99
N THR A 23 -9.68 -15.80 -14.65
CA THR A 23 -8.77 -16.58 -15.50
C THR A 23 -8.05 -17.68 -14.71
N SER A 24 -7.39 -18.60 -15.41
CA SER A 24 -6.51 -19.58 -14.77
C SER A 24 -5.09 -19.05 -14.57
N VAL A 25 -4.41 -19.58 -13.56
CA VAL A 25 -2.96 -19.32 -13.33
C VAL A 25 -2.14 -19.71 -14.56
N ASP A 26 -2.43 -20.86 -15.18
CA ASP A 26 -1.72 -21.30 -16.40
C ASP A 26 -1.85 -20.30 -17.54
N LYS A 27 -3.04 -19.71 -17.70
CA LYS A 27 -3.31 -18.76 -18.79
C LYS A 27 -2.58 -17.44 -18.58
N ILE A 28 -2.55 -16.90 -17.36
CA ILE A 28 -1.84 -15.64 -17.08
C ILE A 28 -0.32 -15.84 -17.12
N VAL A 29 0.19 -16.99 -16.68
CA VAL A 29 1.62 -17.35 -16.80
C VAL A 29 2.01 -17.49 -18.26
N HIS A 30 1.23 -18.22 -19.06
CA HIS A 30 1.50 -18.35 -20.50
C HIS A 30 1.48 -16.99 -21.21
N GLU A 31 0.60 -16.08 -20.81
CA GLU A 31 0.56 -14.73 -21.37
C GLU A 31 1.79 -13.91 -21.01
N PHE A 32 2.27 -14.01 -19.77
CA PHE A 32 3.54 -13.42 -19.35
C PHE A 32 4.73 -14.01 -20.13
N GLU A 33 4.80 -15.34 -20.23
CA GLU A 33 5.87 -16.07 -20.91
C GLU A 33 5.90 -15.80 -22.42
N ALA A 34 4.78 -15.43 -23.04
CA ALA A 34 4.73 -15.05 -24.45
C ALA A 34 5.58 -13.82 -24.78
N GLY A 35 5.86 -12.96 -23.79
CA GLY A 35 6.76 -11.81 -23.91
C GLY A 35 8.07 -11.98 -23.14
N TRP A 36 8.35 -13.17 -22.61
CA TRP A 36 9.53 -13.42 -21.79
C TRP A 36 10.74 -13.83 -22.64
N GLU A 37 11.88 -13.19 -22.37
CA GLU A 37 13.16 -13.52 -22.98
C GLU A 37 14.06 -14.22 -21.94
N PRO A 38 14.72 -15.35 -22.27
CA PRO A 38 15.55 -16.09 -21.32
C PRO A 38 16.73 -15.30 -20.74
N GLU A 39 17.13 -14.20 -21.39
CA GLU A 39 18.22 -13.32 -20.97
C GLU A 39 17.79 -12.34 -19.86
N MET A 40 16.47 -12.19 -19.62
CA MET A 40 15.96 -11.35 -18.54
C MET A 40 16.14 -12.03 -17.18
N GLU A 41 16.67 -11.28 -16.21
CA GLU A 41 16.76 -11.72 -14.83
C GLU A 41 15.47 -11.40 -14.04
N GLY A 42 15.29 -12.10 -12.91
CA GLY A 42 14.21 -11.80 -11.98
C GLY A 42 12.84 -12.32 -12.43
N TYR A 43 12.77 -13.46 -13.13
CA TYR A 43 11.54 -14.13 -13.58
C TYR A 43 10.41 -14.06 -12.54
N SER A 44 10.68 -14.53 -11.31
CA SER A 44 9.69 -14.58 -10.23
C SER A 44 9.13 -13.21 -9.88
N ARG A 45 9.99 -12.20 -9.75
CA ARG A 45 9.57 -10.82 -9.46
C ARG A 45 8.77 -10.25 -10.61
N LYS A 46 9.25 -10.43 -11.85
CA LYS A 46 8.58 -9.93 -13.07
C LYS A 46 7.22 -10.58 -13.31
N LEU A 47 7.08 -11.85 -12.96
CA LEU A 47 5.79 -12.53 -13.00
C LEU A 47 4.82 -11.95 -11.96
N VAL A 48 5.27 -11.69 -10.73
CA VAL A 48 4.48 -11.00 -9.71
C VAL A 48 4.08 -9.61 -10.20
N GLU A 49 5.01 -8.81 -10.71
CA GLU A 49 4.76 -7.48 -11.27
C GLU A 49 3.67 -7.52 -12.36
N PHE A 50 3.78 -8.46 -13.30
CA PHE A 50 2.82 -8.62 -14.39
C PHE A 50 1.41 -8.98 -13.89
N CYS A 51 1.33 -9.97 -13.01
CA CYS A 51 0.05 -10.43 -12.46
C CYS A 51 -0.63 -9.34 -11.63
N CYS A 52 0.13 -8.69 -10.74
CA CYS A 52 -0.35 -7.59 -9.91
C CYS A 52 -0.83 -6.42 -10.75
N SER A 53 -0.05 -5.99 -11.75
CA SER A 53 -0.43 -4.86 -12.61
C SER A 53 -1.76 -5.10 -13.32
N LYS A 54 -1.97 -6.32 -13.85
CA LYS A 54 -3.25 -6.67 -14.48
C LYS A 54 -4.41 -6.67 -13.49
N ALA A 55 -4.24 -7.31 -12.33
CA ALA A 55 -5.30 -7.39 -11.32
C ALA A 55 -5.65 -6.01 -10.76
N LEU A 56 -4.65 -5.13 -10.58
CA LEU A 56 -4.85 -3.78 -10.05
C LEU A 56 -5.65 -2.89 -11.01
N ILE A 57 -5.47 -3.02 -12.32
CA ILE A 57 -6.29 -2.28 -13.30
C ILE A 57 -7.78 -2.58 -13.12
N ASP A 58 -8.13 -3.86 -12.91
CA ASP A 58 -9.50 -4.29 -12.67
C ASP A 58 -9.99 -3.83 -11.28
N MET A 59 -9.19 -4.04 -10.23
CA MET A 59 -9.54 -3.63 -8.86
C MET A 59 -9.76 -2.13 -8.70
N CYS A 60 -8.97 -1.29 -9.39
CA CYS A 60 -9.12 0.15 -9.32
C CYS A 60 -10.42 0.65 -9.98
N SER A 61 -11.06 -0.15 -10.84
CA SER A 61 -12.38 0.18 -11.38
C SER A 61 -13.52 -0.05 -10.38
N GLU A 62 -13.33 -0.95 -9.42
CA GLU A 62 -14.28 -1.32 -8.33
C GLU A 62 -13.76 -0.85 -6.96
N LEU A 63 -12.99 0.25 -6.96
CA LEU A 63 -12.20 0.67 -5.81
C LEU A 63 -13.07 0.96 -4.58
N GLU A 64 -14.26 1.55 -4.75
CA GLU A 64 -15.14 1.91 -3.63
C GLU A 64 -15.64 0.68 -2.84
N GLU A 65 -16.01 -0.40 -3.52
CA GLU A 65 -16.53 -1.63 -2.91
C GLU A 65 -15.42 -2.45 -2.22
N THR A 66 -14.28 -2.61 -2.90
CA THR A 66 -13.12 -3.40 -2.42
C THR A 66 -12.36 -2.74 -1.27
N ILE A 67 -12.57 -1.45 -1.07
CA ILE A 67 -12.03 -0.72 0.07
C ILE A 67 -12.84 -0.98 1.34
N ASP A 68 -14.16 -1.04 1.24
CA ASP A 68 -15.05 -1.11 2.41
C ASP A 68 -14.96 -2.47 3.13
N ASP A 69 -14.70 -3.55 2.38
CA ASP A 69 -14.44 -4.87 2.97
C ASP A 69 -12.96 -5.09 3.37
N GLY A 70 -12.08 -4.12 3.08
CA GLY A 70 -10.65 -4.17 3.36
C GLY A 70 -9.86 -5.14 2.47
N SER A 71 -10.50 -5.78 1.50
CA SER A 71 -9.86 -6.75 0.59
C SER A 71 -8.78 -6.08 -0.26
N PHE A 72 -9.02 -4.85 -0.75
CA PHE A 72 -8.05 -4.05 -1.51
C PHE A 72 -6.78 -3.79 -0.70
N ILE A 73 -6.96 -3.30 0.54
CA ILE A 73 -5.87 -2.95 1.45
C ILE A 73 -5.05 -4.20 1.79
N ARG A 74 -5.71 -5.32 2.10
CA ARG A 74 -4.97 -6.55 2.39
C ARG A 74 -4.23 -7.08 1.18
N PHE A 75 -4.88 -7.09 0.02
CA PHE A 75 -4.30 -7.67 -1.18
C PHE A 75 -3.10 -6.86 -1.68
N THR A 76 -3.21 -5.53 -1.71
CA THR A 76 -2.08 -4.66 -2.09
C THR A 76 -0.89 -4.77 -1.13
N PHE A 77 -1.13 -5.02 0.16
CA PHE A 77 -0.06 -5.34 1.10
C PHE A 77 0.61 -6.68 0.79
N ASP A 78 -0.18 -7.73 0.54
CA ASP A 78 0.35 -9.04 0.16
C ASP A 78 1.14 -8.97 -1.17
N MET A 79 0.73 -8.12 -2.12
CA MET A 79 1.49 -7.86 -3.36
C MET A 79 2.88 -7.27 -3.08
N MET A 80 3.01 -6.33 -2.14
CA MET A 80 4.32 -5.78 -1.75
C MET A 80 5.23 -6.87 -1.16
N LEU A 81 4.68 -7.72 -0.27
CA LEU A 81 5.44 -8.83 0.32
C LEU A 81 5.89 -9.85 -0.75
N ALA A 82 5.01 -10.20 -1.69
CA ALA A 82 5.33 -11.09 -2.79
C ALA A 82 6.36 -10.49 -3.75
N TRP A 83 6.36 -9.17 -3.95
CA TRP A 83 7.33 -8.49 -4.79
C TRP A 83 8.72 -8.45 -4.15
N GLU A 84 8.77 -8.25 -2.83
CA GLU A 84 10.02 -8.21 -2.05
C GLU A 84 10.64 -9.60 -1.90
N MET A 85 9.83 -10.63 -1.67
CA MET A 85 10.26 -12.03 -1.53
C MET A 85 9.57 -12.93 -2.55
N PRO A 86 9.92 -12.82 -3.85
CA PRO A 86 9.25 -13.55 -4.92
C PRO A 86 9.66 -15.02 -4.99
N THR A 87 10.83 -15.42 -4.47
CA THR A 87 11.35 -16.79 -4.60
C THR A 87 11.30 -17.59 -3.30
N SER A 88 11.20 -18.92 -3.42
CA SER A 88 11.22 -19.81 -2.25
C SER A 88 12.58 -19.80 -1.52
N ALA A 89 13.68 -19.54 -2.25
CA ALA A 89 15.01 -19.44 -1.66
C ALA A 89 15.13 -18.22 -0.73
N GLU A 90 14.56 -17.08 -1.11
CA GLU A 90 14.51 -15.89 -0.26
C GLU A 90 13.64 -16.13 0.99
N GLU A 91 12.52 -16.86 0.84
CA GLU A 91 11.64 -17.24 1.95
C GLU A 91 12.34 -18.17 2.96
N GLU A 92 13.12 -19.15 2.48
CA GLU A 92 13.90 -20.05 3.33
C GLU A 92 14.97 -19.29 4.13
N ILE A 93 15.77 -18.44 3.46
CA ILE A 93 16.80 -17.61 4.11
C ILE A 93 16.20 -16.70 5.18
N HIS A 94 15.05 -16.07 4.87
CA HIS A 94 14.37 -15.20 5.81
C HIS A 94 13.84 -15.98 7.03
N GLY A 95 13.27 -17.16 6.81
CA GLY A 95 12.81 -18.06 7.87
C GLY A 95 13.92 -18.51 8.81
N GLU A 96 15.10 -18.83 8.26
CA GLU A 96 16.29 -19.20 9.04
C GLU A 96 16.80 -18.04 9.90
N SER A 97 16.84 -16.82 9.36
CA SER A 97 17.24 -15.63 10.14
C SER A 97 16.29 -15.38 11.31
N LEU A 98 14.97 -15.44 11.07
CA LEU A 98 13.96 -15.26 12.11
C LEU A 98 14.01 -16.36 13.19
N ALA A 99 14.36 -17.59 12.83
CA ALA A 99 14.55 -18.67 13.79
C ALA A 99 15.76 -18.41 14.69
N ASN A 100 16.88 -17.96 14.10
CA ASN A 100 18.11 -17.63 14.83
C ASN A 100 17.92 -16.41 15.75
N GLU A 101 17.17 -15.40 15.33
CA GLU A 101 16.81 -14.24 16.16
C GLU A 101 15.98 -14.65 17.39
N LYS A 102 14.96 -15.51 17.20
CA LYS A 102 14.14 -16.04 18.31
C LYS A 102 14.93 -16.86 19.32
N GLU A 103 16.04 -17.48 18.92
CA GLU A 103 16.95 -18.16 19.85
C GLU A 103 17.82 -17.18 20.65
N ASN A 104 18.25 -16.07 20.02
CA ASN A 104 19.08 -15.04 20.64
C ASN A 104 18.29 -14.06 21.53
N GLU A 105 17.01 -13.82 21.26
CA GLU A 105 16.16 -12.85 21.98
C GLU A 105 15.70 -13.30 23.38
N LYS A 106 16.11 -14.51 23.83
CA LYS A 106 15.98 -14.90 25.25
C LYS A 106 16.86 -14.07 26.19
N VAL A 107 17.71 -13.19 25.66
CA VAL A 107 18.60 -12.32 26.43
C VAL A 107 18.55 -10.90 25.86
N VAL A 108 17.75 -10.06 26.53
CA VAL A 108 17.72 -8.58 26.47
C VAL A 108 16.94 -7.94 25.32
N SER A 109 15.85 -7.25 25.69
CA SER A 109 15.39 -6.04 25.00
C SER A 109 14.85 -5.07 26.05
N GLU A 110 15.72 -4.19 26.53
CA GLU A 110 15.31 -2.88 27.04
C GLU A 110 15.75 -1.87 25.98
N MET A 111 14.81 -1.38 25.17
CA MET A 111 15.06 -0.24 24.29
C MET A 111 14.77 1.08 25.04
N PRO A 112 15.49 2.18 24.69
CA PRO A 112 15.31 3.46 25.34
C PRO A 112 13.90 4.02 25.09
N GLN A 113 13.21 4.41 26.17
CA GLN A 113 11.98 5.19 26.09
C GLN A 113 12.29 6.62 25.61
N GLU A 114 12.32 6.86 24.31
CA GLU A 114 12.07 8.19 23.76
C GLU A 114 10.61 8.22 23.29
N GLN A 115 9.71 8.51 24.24
CA GLN A 115 8.25 8.56 24.02
C GLN A 115 7.77 9.83 23.31
N ASP A 116 8.65 10.81 23.06
CA ASP A 116 8.24 12.16 22.64
C ASP A 116 8.05 12.34 21.12
N ASP A 117 8.49 11.40 20.27
CA ASP A 117 8.44 11.54 18.81
C ASP A 117 7.45 10.60 18.10
N ILE A 118 6.63 9.84 18.84
CA ILE A 118 5.66 8.94 18.20
C ILE A 118 4.41 9.75 17.80
N PRO A 119 4.08 9.83 16.49
CA PRO A 119 2.88 10.53 16.06
C PRO A 119 1.64 9.94 16.75
N LEU A 120 0.73 10.80 17.22
CA LEU A 120 -0.58 10.39 17.77
C LEU A 120 -1.35 9.44 16.84
N PHE A 121 -1.05 9.49 15.54
CA PHE A 121 -1.58 8.58 14.53
C PHE A 121 -1.27 7.10 14.83
N TYR A 122 -0.14 6.81 15.49
CA TYR A 122 0.35 5.44 15.73
C TYR A 122 0.27 4.99 17.18
N SER A 123 -0.07 5.86 18.13
CA SER A 123 -0.05 5.55 19.57
C SER A 123 -0.85 4.30 19.91
N ASP A 124 -2.01 4.13 19.27
CA ASP A 124 -2.95 3.05 19.57
C ASP A 124 -2.57 1.73 18.89
N ILE A 125 -1.68 1.77 17.89
CA ILE A 125 -1.26 0.58 17.13
C ILE A 125 0.19 0.18 17.33
N LEU A 126 1.01 0.99 18.01
CA LEU A 126 2.40 0.71 18.37
C LEU A 126 2.66 -0.75 18.81
N PRO A 127 1.89 -1.36 19.73
CA PRO A 127 2.15 -2.74 20.14
C PRO A 127 2.00 -3.76 19.01
N PHE A 128 1.23 -3.44 17.97
CA PHE A 128 1.03 -4.29 16.79
C PHE A 128 2.06 -4.00 15.68
N LEU A 129 2.79 -2.88 15.78
CA LEU A 129 3.84 -2.50 14.84
C LEU A 129 5.18 -3.19 15.15
N VAL A 130 5.44 -3.54 16.41
CA VAL A 130 6.64 -4.27 16.85
C VAL A 130 6.40 -5.80 16.79
N SER A 131 5.84 -6.30 15.68
CA SER A 131 5.53 -7.73 15.55
C SER A 131 6.48 -8.44 14.59
N HIS A 132 6.85 -9.70 14.88
CA HIS A 132 7.56 -10.60 13.96
C HIS A 132 6.72 -11.03 12.74
N LYS A 133 5.67 -10.27 12.40
CA LYS A 133 4.86 -10.52 11.21
C LYS A 133 5.56 -9.96 9.98
N PRO A 134 5.27 -10.49 8.78
CA PRO A 134 5.81 -9.96 7.54
C PRO A 134 5.59 -8.45 7.42
N SER A 135 6.64 -7.75 7.03
CA SER A 135 6.66 -6.32 6.74
C SER A 135 7.21 -6.09 5.34
N ALA A 136 6.87 -4.96 4.74
CA ALA A 136 7.39 -4.54 3.43
C ALA A 136 8.43 -3.41 3.60
N GLY A 137 9.43 -3.39 2.73
CA GLY A 137 10.47 -2.36 2.65
C GLY A 137 10.11 -1.24 1.68
N GLU A 138 11.01 -0.26 1.61
CA GLU A 138 10.84 0.96 0.81
C GLU A 138 10.64 0.64 -0.67
N ASP A 139 11.48 -0.21 -1.26
CA ASP A 139 11.42 -0.53 -2.69
C ASP A 139 10.09 -1.15 -3.10
N ALA A 140 9.54 -2.06 -2.28
CA ALA A 140 8.25 -2.69 -2.53
C ALA A 140 7.09 -1.67 -2.43
N PHE A 141 7.17 -0.76 -1.46
CA PHE A 141 6.20 0.32 -1.31
C PHE A 141 6.25 1.31 -2.47
N LEU A 142 7.45 1.72 -2.89
CA LEU A 142 7.65 2.60 -4.02
C LEU A 142 7.18 1.96 -5.33
N TRP A 143 7.51 0.67 -5.53
CA TRP A 143 7.00 -0.10 -6.66
C TRP A 143 5.48 -0.08 -6.71
N LEU A 144 4.80 -0.42 -5.62
CA LEU A 144 3.33 -0.39 -5.58
C LEU A 144 2.80 1.02 -5.86
N SER A 145 3.44 2.06 -5.32
CA SER A 145 3.05 3.46 -5.53
C SER A 145 3.13 3.89 -6.99
N THR A 146 3.99 3.26 -7.81
CA THR A 146 4.02 3.52 -9.26
C THR A 146 2.78 3.00 -10.01
N ILE A 147 2.04 2.06 -9.40
CA ILE A 147 0.87 1.42 -9.99
C ILE A 147 -0.41 1.98 -9.35
N VAL A 148 -0.40 2.16 -8.02
CA VAL A 148 -1.57 2.55 -7.23
C VAL A 148 -1.35 3.94 -6.62
N HIS A 149 -1.83 4.96 -7.33
CA HIS A 149 -1.70 6.37 -6.92
C HIS A 149 -2.44 6.72 -5.61
N LEU A 150 -3.34 5.86 -5.14
CA LEU A 150 -3.97 6.00 -3.82
C LEU A 150 -2.95 5.83 -2.68
N VAL A 151 -1.91 5.01 -2.88
CA VAL A 151 -0.91 4.70 -1.85
C VAL A 151 0.05 5.86 -1.66
N ALA A 152 0.66 6.32 -2.75
CA ALA A 152 1.46 7.54 -2.82
C ALA A 152 1.67 7.93 -4.28
N ASP A 153 2.11 9.17 -4.53
CA ASP A 153 2.63 9.55 -5.84
C ASP A 153 4.15 9.28 -5.93
N VAL A 154 4.65 9.16 -7.15
CA VAL A 154 6.06 8.80 -7.44
C VAL A 154 7.07 9.80 -6.84
N VAL A 155 6.70 11.06 -6.65
CA VAL A 155 7.56 12.11 -6.08
C VAL A 155 7.57 12.03 -4.55
N ASN A 156 6.42 11.81 -3.92
CA ASN A 156 6.31 11.81 -2.45
C ASN A 156 6.40 10.42 -1.80
N GLY A 157 6.42 9.33 -2.58
CA GLY A 157 6.38 7.97 -2.06
C GLY A 157 7.42 7.68 -0.98
N ARG A 158 8.63 8.21 -1.13
CA ARG A 158 9.69 8.06 -0.12
C ARG A 158 9.36 8.76 1.20
N PHE A 159 8.87 10.00 1.13
CA PHE A 159 8.46 10.76 2.32
C PHE A 159 7.26 10.12 3.00
N THR A 160 6.30 9.62 2.22
CA THR A 160 5.18 8.85 2.76
C THR A 160 5.70 7.62 3.49
N PHE A 161 6.56 6.82 2.87
CA PHE A 161 7.14 5.63 3.50
C PHE A 161 7.86 5.96 4.81
N GLU A 162 8.82 6.90 4.78
CA GLU A 162 9.57 7.33 5.96
C GLU A 162 8.63 7.78 7.10
N THR A 163 7.54 8.50 6.77
CA THR A 163 6.54 8.92 7.76
C THR A 163 5.78 7.74 8.35
N LEU A 164 5.41 6.75 7.53
CA LEU A 164 4.68 5.56 7.97
C LEU A 164 5.54 4.61 8.82
N THR A 165 6.86 4.63 8.60
CA THR A 165 7.81 3.65 9.18
C THR A 165 8.80 4.24 10.17
N ALA A 166 8.67 5.53 10.50
CA ALA A 166 9.46 6.18 11.54
C ALA A 166 9.53 5.37 12.87
N PRO A 167 8.43 4.77 13.38
CA PRO A 167 8.49 3.97 14.62
C PRO A 167 8.93 2.51 14.42
N THR A 168 9.22 2.08 13.18
CA THR A 168 9.43 0.66 12.82
C THR A 168 10.68 0.44 11.97
N GLU A 169 11.72 1.26 12.18
CA GLU A 169 13.03 1.08 11.54
C GLU A 169 12.96 0.91 10.01
N ASN A 170 12.13 1.71 9.33
CA ASN A 170 11.96 1.64 7.87
C ASN A 170 11.37 0.32 7.36
N ARG A 171 10.55 -0.35 8.18
CA ARG A 171 9.73 -1.50 7.80
C ARG A 171 8.25 -1.16 7.91
N LEU A 172 7.50 -1.34 6.83
CA LEU A 172 6.07 -1.11 6.79
C LEU A 172 5.31 -2.36 7.22
N HIS A 173 4.65 -2.30 8.38
CA HIS A 173 3.80 -3.36 8.88
C HIS A 173 2.34 -3.15 8.45
N PHE A 174 1.60 -4.25 8.27
CA PHE A 174 0.19 -4.21 7.83
C PHE A 174 -0.70 -3.28 8.66
N PRO A 175 -0.63 -3.21 10.01
CA PRO A 175 -1.48 -2.31 10.78
C PRO A 175 -1.29 -0.84 10.42
N ALA A 176 -0.05 -0.40 10.19
CA ALA A 176 0.25 0.97 9.76
C ALA A 176 -0.31 1.26 8.37
N TYR A 177 -0.07 0.35 7.41
CA TYR A 177 -0.58 0.47 6.05
C TYR A 177 -2.11 0.49 5.99
N ASN A 178 -2.76 -0.40 6.74
CA ASN A 178 -4.22 -0.47 6.82
C ASN A 178 -4.84 0.77 7.46
N LEU A 179 -4.24 1.30 8.53
CA LEU A 179 -4.73 2.53 9.16
C LEU A 179 -4.58 3.72 8.22
N PHE A 180 -3.41 3.85 7.59
CA PHE A 180 -3.11 4.90 6.62
C PHE A 180 -4.12 4.95 5.48
N LEU A 181 -4.34 3.84 4.78
CA LEU A 181 -5.30 3.81 3.67
C LEU A 181 -6.73 4.07 4.15
N LYS A 182 -7.15 3.48 5.27
CA LYS A 182 -8.50 3.72 5.83
C LYS A 182 -8.75 5.19 6.13
N GLU A 183 -7.78 5.90 6.71
CA GLU A 183 -7.93 7.33 6.98
C GLU A 183 -7.90 8.17 5.69
N ILE A 184 -7.06 7.85 4.70
CA ILE A 184 -7.11 8.50 3.37
C ILE A 184 -8.51 8.38 2.77
N ILE A 185 -9.05 7.16 2.74
CA ILE A 185 -10.35 6.86 2.16
C ILE A 185 -11.46 7.61 2.90
N LYS A 186 -11.40 7.62 4.22
CA LYS A 186 -12.35 8.34 5.07
C LYS A 186 -12.30 9.85 4.80
N CYS A 187 -11.11 10.42 4.60
CA CYS A 187 -10.93 11.80 4.17
C CYS A 187 -11.55 12.05 2.79
N ILE A 188 -11.29 11.19 1.80
CA ILE A 188 -11.88 11.29 0.45
C ILE A 188 -13.42 11.24 0.54
N LYS A 189 -13.98 10.24 1.23
CA LYS A 189 -15.43 10.11 1.43
C LYS A 189 -16.03 11.30 2.19
N HIS A 190 -15.29 11.88 3.13
CA HIS A 190 -15.72 13.08 3.85
C HIS A 190 -15.77 14.30 2.93
N LEU A 191 -14.76 14.48 2.07
CA LEU A 191 -14.67 15.59 1.12
C LEU A 191 -15.72 15.48 0.00
N GLN A 192 -15.96 14.28 -0.52
CA GLN A 192 -17.00 14.03 -1.54
C GLN A 192 -18.42 14.31 -1.04
N LYS A 193 -18.67 14.24 0.27
CA LYS A 193 -19.96 14.52 0.89
C LYS A 193 -20.17 16.01 1.21
N GLN A 194 -19.17 16.86 0.97
CA GLN A 194 -19.29 18.28 1.27
C GLN A 194 -20.21 18.97 0.28
N GLU A 195 -21.15 19.76 0.81
CA GLU A 195 -21.99 20.61 -0.01
C GLU A 195 -21.17 21.73 -0.65
N THR A 196 -21.48 22.01 -1.92
CA THR A 196 -20.95 23.16 -2.65
C THR A 196 -21.22 24.45 -1.86
N PRO A 197 -20.21 25.30 -1.61
CA PRO A 197 -20.40 26.56 -0.91
C PRO A 197 -21.47 27.43 -1.58
N THR A 198 -22.30 28.11 -0.78
CA THR A 198 -23.35 29.01 -1.29
C THR A 198 -22.75 30.07 -2.22
N GLY A 199 -23.28 30.19 -3.44
CA GLY A 199 -22.83 31.18 -4.42
C GLY A 199 -21.60 30.77 -5.22
N VAL A 200 -21.17 29.51 -5.14
CA VAL A 200 -20.15 28.93 -6.01
C VAL A 200 -20.77 27.83 -6.86
N ASP A 201 -20.72 28.03 -8.18
CA ASP A 201 -21.05 27.00 -9.16
C ASP A 201 -19.76 26.25 -9.51
N MET A 202 -19.64 25.02 -9.03
CA MET A 202 -18.49 24.16 -9.35
C MET A 202 -18.69 23.50 -10.70
N ALA A 203 -17.63 23.44 -11.51
CA ALA A 203 -17.65 22.66 -12.76
C ALA A 203 -17.63 21.15 -12.48
N ASP A 204 -17.97 20.34 -13.48
CA ASP A 204 -18.02 18.86 -13.36
C ASP A 204 -16.66 18.24 -12.98
N ASP A 205 -15.55 18.93 -13.25
CA ASP A 205 -14.18 18.53 -12.94
C ASP A 205 -13.58 19.20 -11.68
N GLU A 206 -14.35 20.06 -11.01
CA GLU A 206 -13.91 20.70 -9.77
C GLU A 206 -14.32 19.88 -8.54
N VAL A 207 -13.40 19.76 -7.58
CA VAL A 207 -13.63 18.99 -6.34
C VAL A 207 -13.12 19.74 -5.12
N ILE A 208 -13.76 19.52 -3.97
CA ILE A 208 -13.34 20.08 -2.70
C ILE A 208 -12.16 19.28 -2.17
N LEU A 209 -10.98 19.91 -2.11
CA LEU A 209 -9.74 19.27 -1.64
C LEU A 209 -9.55 19.38 -0.12
N HIS A 210 -10.14 20.40 0.51
CA HIS A 210 -9.97 20.65 1.93
C HIS A 210 -11.10 21.54 2.47
N VAL A 211 -11.51 21.30 3.71
CA VAL A 211 -12.45 22.16 4.45
C VAL A 211 -11.85 22.42 5.83
N GLU A 212 -11.67 23.70 6.17
CA GLU A 212 -11.20 24.15 7.48
C GLU A 212 -12.27 25.02 8.16
N GLY A 213 -12.37 24.94 9.48
CA GLY A 213 -13.29 25.75 10.30
C GLY A 213 -14.54 25.02 10.78
N THR A 214 -15.32 25.67 11.64
CA THR A 214 -16.59 25.16 12.15
C THR A 214 -17.73 25.60 11.25
N ALA A 215 -18.86 24.88 11.26
CA ALA A 215 -20.06 25.23 10.48
C ALA A 215 -20.60 26.66 10.75
N SER A 216 -20.11 27.34 11.79
CA SER A 216 -20.48 28.69 12.19
C SER A 216 -19.63 29.81 11.59
N SER A 217 -18.51 29.53 10.93
CA SER A 217 -17.69 30.55 10.25
C SER A 217 -18.14 30.75 8.81
N GLN A 218 -18.10 31.99 8.31
CA GLN A 218 -18.33 32.27 6.88
C GLN A 218 -17.35 31.44 6.03
N ARG A 219 -17.88 30.70 5.05
CA ARG A 219 -17.05 29.91 4.13
C ARG A 219 -16.32 30.85 3.18
N VAL A 220 -14.99 30.82 3.22
CA VAL A 220 -14.12 31.51 2.25
C VAL A 220 -13.60 30.45 1.29
N VAL A 221 -13.80 30.65 -0.01
CA VAL A 221 -13.38 29.69 -1.04
C VAL A 221 -12.02 30.07 -1.58
N ARG A 222 -11.09 29.13 -1.54
CA ARG A 222 -9.76 29.24 -2.16
C ARG A 222 -9.67 28.28 -3.33
N HIS A 223 -9.56 28.82 -4.54
CA HIS A 223 -9.33 28.02 -5.74
C HIS A 223 -7.84 27.71 -5.91
N ILE A 224 -7.50 26.44 -6.17
CA ILE A 224 -6.12 25.97 -6.39
C ILE A 224 -6.01 25.51 -7.85
N GLY A 225 -5.19 26.16 -8.66
CA GLY A 225 -4.92 25.76 -10.06
C GLY A 225 -5.32 26.78 -11.12
N GLY A 226 -6.25 27.68 -10.82
CA GLY A 226 -6.49 28.90 -11.60
C GLY A 226 -5.65 30.06 -11.07
N ALA A 227 -5.15 30.93 -11.95
CA ALA A 227 -4.63 32.24 -11.54
C ALA A 227 -5.73 32.98 -10.78
N SER A 228 -5.72 32.84 -9.46
CA SER A 228 -6.59 33.57 -8.55
C SER A 228 -6.09 35.01 -8.61
N TRP A 229 -6.72 35.80 -9.48
CA TRP A 229 -6.57 37.25 -9.42
C TRP A 229 -7.01 37.71 -8.02
N PRO A 230 -6.24 38.60 -7.38
CA PRO A 230 -6.59 39.11 -6.07
C PRO A 230 -7.77 40.07 -6.20
N GLY A 231 -8.82 39.81 -5.41
CA GLY A 231 -9.97 40.68 -5.19
C GLY A 231 -10.68 40.28 -3.92
#